data_AF-A0A146KFJ6-F1
#
_entry.id   AF-A0A146KFJ6-F1
#
_cell.length_a   1.000
_cell.length_b   1.000
_cell.length_c   1.000
_cell.angle_alpha   90.00
_cell.angle_beta   90.00
_cell.angle_gamma   90.00
#
_symmetry.space_group_name_H-M   'P 1'
#
loop_
_entity.id
_entity.type
_entity.pdbx_description
1 polymer ?
#
loop_
_entity_poly.entity_id
_entity_poly.type
_entity_poly.pdbx_seq_one_letter_code
_entity_poly.pdbx_strand_id
1 'polypeptide(L)'
;FEKRTANHIRIVIQKAKIIQKKYNLSKSFEQIVEKHDQSKFEEYERIPYIWLTAKLNLGKELPNFEMQQKITDAIQHHYKNNDHHPQFFNNVNDMSFDQTAHMVADTAAMAEEFGTNLKLWWEEK
;
A
#
# COMPACT_ATOMS: atom_id res chain seq x y z
N PHE A 1 6.66 8.41 -9.81
CA PHE A 1 6.10 7.15 -9.31
C PHE A 1 7.12 6.43 -8.43
N GLU A 2 8.17 5.81 -8.98
CA GLU A 2 9.12 4.96 -8.22
C GLU A 2 9.73 5.62 -6.99
N LYS A 3 10.22 6.86 -7.12
CA LYS A 3 10.76 7.61 -5.97
C LYS A 3 9.75 7.76 -4.82
N ARG A 4 8.48 8.02 -5.16
CA ARG A 4 7.38 8.10 -4.18
C ARG A 4 7.13 6.73 -3.56
N THR A 5 7.01 5.69 -4.38
CA THR A 5 6.78 4.30 -3.93
C THR A 5 7.89 3.81 -2.99
N ALA A 6 9.16 4.03 -3.34
CA ALA A 6 10.28 3.67 -2.48
C ALA A 6 10.28 4.46 -1.16
N ASN A 7 9.90 5.74 -1.20
CA ASN A 7 9.77 6.54 0.01
C ASN A 7 8.59 6.07 0.89
N HIS A 8 7.45 5.72 0.29
CA HIS A 8 6.30 5.14 0.99
C HIS A 8 6.71 3.87 1.74
N ILE A 9 7.30 2.89 1.04
CA ILE A 9 7.78 1.63 1.64
C ILE A 9 8.74 1.90 2.80
N ARG A 10 9.67 2.85 2.64
CA ARG A 10 10.58 3.25 3.72
C ARG A 10 9.82 3.75 4.95
N ILE A 11 8.80 4.59 4.78
CA ILE A 11 8.00 5.12 5.89
C ILE A 11 7.17 4.00 6.52
N VAL A 12 6.55 3.12 5.73
CA VAL A 12 5.81 1.95 6.24
C VAL A 12 6.68 1.08 7.14
N ILE A 13 7.90 0.75 6.70
CA ILE A 13 8.87 0.00 7.51
C ILE A 13 9.17 0.72 8.82
N GLN A 14 9.34 2.05 8.79
CA GLN A 14 9.60 2.84 10.01
C GLN A 14 8.40 2.80 10.97
N LYS A 15 7.16 2.95 10.47
CA LYS A 15 5.95 2.87 11.30
C LYS A 15 5.75 1.47 11.86
N ALA A 16 5.96 0.44 11.05
CA ALA A 16 5.88 -0.95 11.48
C ALA A 16 6.87 -1.27 12.60
N LYS A 17 8.11 -0.76 12.55
CA LYS A 17 9.09 -0.95 13.64
C LYS A 17 8.63 -0.37 14.98
N ILE A 18 7.90 0.75 14.96
CA ILE A 18 7.30 1.33 16.17
C ILE A 18 6.22 0.39 16.73
N ILE A 19 5.35 -0.13 15.86
CA ILE A 19 4.28 -1.06 16.25
C ILE A 19 4.87 -2.38 16.78
N GLN A 20 5.86 -2.94 16.06
CA GLN A 20 6.57 -4.17 16.44
C GLN A 20 7.13 -4.06 17.86
N LYS A 21 7.83 -2.95 18.17
CA LYS A 21 8.38 -2.72 19.51
C LYS A 21 7.29 -2.57 20.56
N LYS A 22 6.19 -1.86 20.25
CA LYS A 22 5.10 -1.59 21.20
C LYS A 22 4.34 -2.87 21.58
N TYR A 23 4.11 -3.75 20.63
CA TYR A 23 3.30 -4.97 20.82
C TYR A 23 4.14 -6.25 20.89
N ASN A 24 5.47 -6.13 20.93
CA ASN A 24 6.42 -7.25 20.96
C ASN A 24 6.16 -8.28 19.84
N LEU A 25 5.91 -7.78 18.62
CA LEU A 25 5.69 -8.64 17.46
C LEU A 25 6.97 -9.38 17.07
N SER A 26 6.80 -10.57 16.48
CA SER A 26 7.90 -11.45 16.13
C SER A 26 8.78 -10.88 15.02
N LYS A 27 9.89 -11.56 14.72
CA LYS A 27 10.71 -11.27 13.54
C LYS A 27 10.01 -11.59 12.22
N SER A 28 9.01 -12.47 12.21
CA SER A 28 8.27 -12.77 10.97
C SER A 28 7.46 -11.56 10.49
N PHE A 29 6.97 -10.73 11.41
CA PHE A 29 6.33 -9.46 11.06
C PHE A 29 7.27 -8.51 10.29
N GLU A 30 8.54 -8.37 10.73
CA GLU A 30 9.52 -7.54 10.02
C GLU A 30 9.76 -8.05 8.59
N GLN A 31 9.89 -9.37 8.41
CA GLN A 31 10.10 -9.99 7.10
C GLN A 31 8.92 -9.79 6.14
N ILE A 32 7.69 -9.74 6.66
CA ILE A 32 6.49 -9.44 5.87
C ILE A 32 6.51 -7.98 5.42
N VAL A 33 6.77 -7.05 6.34
CA VAL A 33 6.74 -5.62 6.04
C VAL A 33 7.89 -5.19 5.11
N GLU A 34 9.06 -5.83 5.17
CA GLU A 34 10.17 -5.57 4.23
C GLU A 34 9.77 -5.82 2.76
N LYS A 35 8.77 -6.68 2.52
CA LYS A 35 8.24 -6.99 1.20
C LYS A 35 7.01 -6.17 0.82
N HIS A 36 6.60 -5.22 1.66
CA HIS A 36 5.47 -4.34 1.39
C HIS A 36 5.60 -3.69 0.01
N ASP A 37 4.57 -3.86 -0.81
CA ASP A 37 4.39 -3.21 -2.12
C ASP A 37 5.52 -3.42 -3.12
N GLN A 38 6.39 -4.42 -2.92
CA GLN A 38 7.51 -4.69 -3.85
C GLN A 38 7.01 -5.03 -5.26
N SER A 39 5.83 -5.65 -5.39
CA SER A 39 5.21 -5.95 -6.69
C SER A 39 4.96 -4.70 -7.53
N LYS A 40 4.87 -3.49 -6.93
CA LYS A 40 4.72 -2.22 -7.67
C LYS A 40 5.93 -1.88 -8.55
N PHE A 41 7.07 -2.54 -8.37
CA PHE A 41 8.25 -2.38 -9.23
C PHE A 41 8.28 -3.38 -10.40
N GLU A 42 7.43 -4.40 -10.38
CA GLU A 42 7.28 -5.35 -11.49
C GLU A 42 6.40 -4.77 -12.59
N GLU A 43 6.71 -5.08 -13.86
CA GLU A 43 6.07 -4.44 -15.03
C GLU A 43 4.54 -4.46 -14.98
N TYR A 44 3.97 -5.58 -14.51
CA TYR A 44 2.53 -5.81 -14.41
C TYR A 44 1.80 -4.76 -13.56
N GLU A 45 2.39 -4.32 -12.43
CA GLU A 45 1.83 -3.24 -11.62
C GLU A 45 2.46 -1.88 -11.97
N ARG A 46 3.77 -1.86 -12.23
CA ARG A 46 4.54 -0.64 -12.41
C ARG A 46 3.99 0.25 -13.52
N ILE A 47 3.77 -0.30 -14.72
CA ILE A 47 3.32 0.49 -15.86
C ILE A 47 1.90 1.05 -15.64
N PRO A 48 0.91 0.23 -15.21
CA PRO A 48 -0.42 0.75 -14.92
C PRO A 48 -0.43 1.79 -13.79
N TYR A 49 0.32 1.58 -12.70
CA TYR A 49 0.38 2.57 -11.61
C TYR A 49 1.07 3.87 -12.01
N ILE A 50 2.04 3.86 -12.93
CA ILE A 50 2.61 5.09 -13.53
C ILE A 50 1.50 5.90 -14.21
N TRP A 51 0.68 5.26 -15.04
CA TRP A 51 -0.43 5.91 -15.75
C TRP A 51 -1.53 6.37 -14.80
N LEU A 52 -1.90 5.55 -13.82
CA LEU A 52 -2.87 5.93 -12.78
C LEU A 52 -2.39 7.17 -12.01
N THR A 53 -1.12 7.17 -11.58
CA THR A 53 -0.53 8.32 -10.87
C THR A 53 -0.51 9.57 -11.76
N ALA A 54 -0.15 9.43 -13.04
CA ALA A 54 -0.13 10.55 -13.97
C ALA A 54 -1.52 11.11 -14.25
N LYS A 55 -2.54 10.26 -14.36
CA LYS A 55 -3.94 10.69 -14.51
C LYS A 55 -4.41 11.46 -13.28
N LEU A 56 -4.20 10.91 -12.08
CA LEU A 56 -4.68 11.52 -10.83
C LEU A 56 -3.96 12.82 -10.49
N ASN A 57 -2.63 12.88 -10.65
CA ASN A 57 -1.85 14.02 -10.17
C ASN A 57 -1.63 15.10 -11.24
N LEU A 58 -1.68 14.73 -12.52
CA LEU A 58 -1.36 15.63 -13.63
C LEU A 58 -2.51 15.79 -14.63
N GLY A 59 -3.66 15.14 -14.40
CA GLY A 59 -4.80 15.17 -15.32
C GLY A 59 -4.53 14.55 -16.69
N LYS A 60 -3.51 13.69 -16.82
CA LYS A 60 -3.18 13.06 -18.11
C LYS A 60 -4.26 12.05 -18.52
N GLU A 61 -4.64 12.11 -19.79
CA GLU A 61 -5.49 11.07 -20.39
C GLU A 61 -4.74 9.74 -20.47
N LEU A 62 -5.51 8.65 -20.39
CA LEU A 62 -4.96 7.31 -20.61
C LEU A 62 -4.71 7.12 -22.11
N PRO A 63 -3.66 6.37 -22.49
CA PRO A 63 -3.29 6.21 -23.90
C PRO A 63 -4.35 5.45 -24.71
N ASN A 64 -5.11 4.55 -24.07
CA ASN A 64 -6.17 3.76 -24.69
C ASN A 64 -7.07 3.10 -23.61
N PHE A 65 -8.15 2.47 -24.06
CA PHE A 65 -9.06 1.69 -23.20
C PHE A 65 -8.35 0.49 -22.53
N GLU A 66 -7.42 -0.15 -23.23
CA GLU A 66 -6.62 -1.27 -22.68
C GLU A 66 -5.87 -0.87 -21.41
N MET A 67 -5.34 0.36 -21.33
CA MET A 67 -4.67 0.85 -20.14
C MET A 67 -5.61 0.98 -18.94
N GLN A 68 -6.88 1.32 -19.17
CA GLN A 68 -7.88 1.35 -18.09
C GLN A 68 -8.11 -0.05 -17.51
N GLN A 69 -8.15 -1.06 -18.38
CA GLN A 69 -8.25 -2.45 -17.94
C GLN A 69 -6.98 -2.88 -17.20
N LYS A 70 -5.79 -2.58 -17.72
CA LYS A 70 -4.52 -2.89 -17.04
C LYS A 70 -4.39 -2.25 -15.67
N ILE A 71 -4.89 -1.02 -15.49
CA ILE A 71 -4.97 -0.37 -14.17
C ILE A 71 -5.88 -1.16 -13.22
N THR A 72 -7.04 -1.58 -13.71
CA THR A 72 -7.99 -2.37 -12.92
C THR A 72 -7.36 -3.70 -12.50
N ASP A 73 -6.72 -4.39 -13.44
CA ASP A 73 -6.05 -5.67 -13.21
C ASP A 73 -4.86 -5.54 -12.24
N ALA A 74 -4.04 -4.47 -12.36
CA ALA A 74 -2.96 -4.16 -11.45
C ALA A 74 -3.44 -3.89 -10.01
N ILE A 75 -4.57 -3.19 -9.84
CA ILE A 75 -5.19 -2.97 -8.52
C ILE A 75 -5.64 -4.30 -7.91
N GLN A 76 -6.29 -5.16 -8.71
CA GLN A 76 -6.74 -6.48 -8.24
C GLN A 76 -5.57 -7.39 -7.88
N HIS A 77 -4.51 -7.41 -8.69
CA HIS A 77 -3.29 -8.14 -8.39
C HIS A 77 -2.64 -7.65 -7.09
N HIS A 78 -2.54 -6.33 -6.92
CA HIS A 78 -2.00 -5.74 -5.70
C HIS A 78 -2.79 -6.19 -4.46
N TYR A 79 -4.12 -6.11 -4.48
CA TYR A 79 -4.97 -6.58 -3.38
C TYR A 79 -4.85 -8.08 -3.11
N LYS A 80 -4.72 -8.92 -4.16
CA LYS A 80 -4.61 -10.38 -4.01
C LYS A 80 -3.23 -10.87 -3.55
N ASN A 81 -2.20 -10.03 -3.63
CA ASN A 81 -0.82 -10.41 -3.27
C ASN A 81 -0.30 -9.68 -2.03
N ASN A 82 -1.09 -8.78 -1.44
CA ASN A 82 -0.71 -7.99 -0.29
C ASN A 82 -1.76 -8.12 0.82
N ASP A 83 -1.46 -8.97 1.79
CA ASP A 83 -2.36 -9.36 2.89
C ASP A 83 -2.51 -8.30 4.00
N HIS A 84 -1.91 -7.12 3.81
CA HIS A 84 -2.23 -5.94 4.62
C HIS A 84 -3.45 -5.18 4.09
N HIS A 85 -3.99 -5.54 2.92
CA HIS A 85 -5.24 -4.99 2.42
C HIS A 85 -6.43 -5.86 2.83
N PRO A 86 -7.53 -5.28 3.33
CA PRO A 86 -8.77 -6.02 3.61
C PRO A 86 -9.30 -6.81 2.40
N GLN A 87 -9.09 -6.31 1.18
CA GLN A 87 -9.50 -6.93 -0.08
C GLN A 87 -8.77 -8.25 -0.39
N PHE A 88 -7.68 -8.56 0.31
CA PHE A 88 -7.04 -9.87 0.24
C PHE A 88 -7.94 -10.96 0.87
N PHE A 89 -8.77 -10.60 1.83
CA PHE A 89 -9.59 -11.51 2.62
C PHE A 89 -11.05 -11.53 2.14
N ASN A 90 -11.74 -12.64 2.39
CA ASN A 90 -13.18 -12.72 2.18
C ASN A 90 -13.96 -11.91 3.23
N ASN A 91 -13.45 -11.85 4.46
CA ASN A 91 -13.97 -11.03 5.55
C ASN A 91 -12.82 -10.27 6.22
N VAL A 92 -13.01 -8.98 6.52
CA VAL A 92 -12.01 -8.15 7.21
C VAL A 92 -11.64 -8.71 8.60
N ASN A 93 -12.56 -9.42 9.24
CA ASN A 93 -12.30 -10.08 10.53
C ASN A 93 -11.34 -11.29 10.41
N ASP A 94 -11.02 -11.72 9.19
CA ASP A 94 -10.04 -12.79 8.95
C ASP A 94 -8.59 -12.27 9.01
N MET A 95 -8.39 -10.96 9.08
CA MET A 95 -7.07 -10.35 9.24
C MET A 95 -6.47 -10.70 10.60
N SER A 96 -5.29 -11.31 10.60
CA SER A 96 -4.51 -11.52 11.81
C SER A 96 -4.07 -10.19 12.43
N PHE A 97 -3.61 -10.24 13.68
CA PHE A 97 -3.07 -9.06 14.35
C PHE A 97 -1.85 -8.49 13.59
N ASP A 98 -0.98 -9.34 13.04
CA ASP A 98 0.19 -8.91 12.26
C ASP A 98 -0.24 -8.21 10.96
N GLN A 99 -1.21 -8.75 10.24
CA GLN A 99 -1.76 -8.14 9.02
C GLN A 99 -2.45 -6.81 9.32
N THR A 100 -3.20 -6.74 10.41
CA THR A 100 -3.83 -5.50 10.89
C THR A 100 -2.77 -4.47 11.29
N ALA A 101 -1.71 -4.88 11.98
CA ALA A 101 -0.59 -4.03 12.35
C ALA A 101 0.14 -3.46 11.12
N HIS A 102 0.31 -4.28 10.08
CA HIS A 102 0.86 -3.84 8.79
C HIS A 102 -0.07 -2.82 8.11
N MET A 103 -1.37 -3.09 8.04
CA MET A 103 -2.37 -2.15 7.51
C MET A 103 -2.33 -0.80 8.24
N VAL A 104 -2.20 -0.81 9.57
CA VAL A 104 -2.08 0.42 10.37
C VAL A 104 -0.78 1.17 10.06
N ALA A 105 0.34 0.46 9.87
CA ALA A 105 1.61 1.06 9.46
C ALA A 105 1.50 1.72 8.07
N ASP A 106 0.85 1.05 7.12
CA ASP A 106 0.57 1.56 5.78
C ASP A 106 -0.31 2.82 5.82
N THR A 107 -1.40 2.76 6.57
CA THR A 107 -2.32 3.91 6.74
C THR A 107 -1.62 5.10 7.40
N ALA A 108 -0.77 4.85 8.40
CA ALA A 108 0.01 5.90 9.05
C ALA A 108 1.06 6.51 8.12
N ALA A 109 1.65 5.73 7.21
CA ALA A 109 2.57 6.23 6.20
C ALA A 109 1.85 7.10 5.17
N MET A 110 0.66 6.69 4.72
CA MET A 110 -0.20 7.50 3.86
C MET A 110 -0.53 8.84 4.51
N ALA A 111 -1.01 8.83 5.75
CA ALA A 111 -1.32 10.06 6.49
C ALA A 111 -0.12 11.03 6.54
N GLU A 112 1.09 10.52 6.81
CA GLU A 112 2.32 11.33 6.80
C GLU A 112 2.65 11.87 5.39
N GLU A 113 2.49 11.04 4.36
CA GLU A 113 2.77 11.44 2.98
C GLU A 113 1.87 12.60 2.52
N PHE A 114 0.62 12.62 2.96
CA PHE A 114 -0.33 13.70 2.67
C PHE A 114 -0.27 14.88 3.66
N GLY A 115 0.70 14.88 4.58
CA GLY A 115 0.88 15.98 5.54
C GLY A 115 -0.22 16.09 6.59
N THR A 116 -0.91 14.99 6.90
CA THR A 116 -1.93 14.91 7.95
C THR A 116 -1.49 13.97 9.09
N ASN A 117 -2.40 13.65 10.00
CA ASN A 117 -2.19 12.63 11.02
C ASN A 117 -3.17 11.46 10.83
N LEU A 118 -2.83 10.30 11.42
CA LEU A 118 -3.60 9.08 11.26
C LEU A 118 -5.07 9.23 11.66
N LYS A 119 -5.38 10.01 12.71
CA LYS A 119 -6.75 10.21 13.17
C LYS A 119 -7.57 10.95 12.11
N LEU A 120 -7.08 12.10 11.65
CA LEU A 120 -7.76 12.89 10.61
C LEU A 120 -7.89 12.09 9.32
N TRP A 121 -6.83 11.39 8.91
CA TRP A 121 -6.85 10.55 7.71
C TRP A 121 -7.94 9.46 7.78
N TRP A 122 -8.13 8.87 8.96
CA TRP A 122 -9.15 7.84 9.17
C TRP A 122 -10.58 8.42 9.18
N GLU A 123 -10.76 9.64 9.68
CA GLU A 123 -12.07 10.30 9.73
C GLU A 123 -12.54 10.81 8.35
N GLU A 124 -11.63 11.00 7.40
CA GLU A 124 -11.90 11.52 6.05
C GLU A 124 -12.18 10.44 4.98
N LYS A 125 -12.03 9.15 5.31
CA LYS A 125 -12.17 8.02 4.38
C LYS A 125 -13.34 7.12 4.74
#